data_AF-A0A933EDX6-F1
#
_entry.id   AF-A0A933EDX6-F1
#
_cell.length_a   1.000
_cell.length_b   1.000
_cell.length_c   1.000
_cell.angle_alpha   90.00
_cell.angle_beta   90.00
_cell.angle_gamma   90.00
#
_symmetry.space_group_name_H-M   'P 1'
#
loop_
_entity.id
_entity.type
_entity.pdbx_description
1 polymer ?
#
loop_
_entity_poly.entity_id
_entity_poly.type
_entity_poly.pdbx_seq_one_letter_code
_entity_poly.pdbx_strand_id
1 'polypeptide(L)' 'MGLESLISVARGTSPADLLFVNARVINTFSAEIELANVAICGDRIAGVGDY' A
#
# COMPACT_ATOMS: atom_id res chain seq x y z
N MET A 1 -2.63 12.40 8.83
CA MET A 1 -3.84 11.55 8.93
C MET A 1 -3.78 10.71 10.19
N GLY A 2 -4.93 10.35 10.78
CA GLY A 2 -4.99 9.46 11.94
C GLY A 2 -5.04 7.98 11.56
N LEU A 3 -4.86 7.09 12.55
CA LEU A 3 -4.88 5.63 12.36
C LEU A 3 -6.17 5.13 11.69
N GLU A 4 -7.31 5.72 12.03
CA GLU A 4 -8.63 5.36 11.47
C GLU A 4 -8.67 5.53 9.94
N SER A 5 -8.07 6.60 9.43
CA SER A 5 -7.98 6.85 7.99
C SER A 5 -7.06 5.84 7.31
N LEU A 6 -5.89 5.57 7.90
CA LEU A 6 -4.96 4.55 7.40
C LEU A 6 -5.64 3.17 7.29
N ILE A 7 -6.38 2.77 8.34
CA ILE A 7 -7.14 1.52 8.35
C ILE A 7 -8.26 1.53 7.30
N SER A 8 -8.95 2.66 7.12
CA SER A 8 -10.04 2.75 6.15
C SER A 8 -9.54 2.59 4.71
N VAL A 9 -8.37 3.15 4.40
CA VAL A 9 -7.68 2.97 3.11
C VAL A 9 -7.18 1.53 2.96
N ALA A 10 -6.50 0.99 3.98
CA ALA A 10 -6.01 -0.40 3.96
C ALA A 10 -7.13 -1.42 3.75
N ARG A 11 -8.34 -1.14 4.24
CA ARG A 11 -9.54 -1.95 4.05
C ARG A 11 -10.24 -1.76 2.70
N GLY A 12 -9.81 -0.80 1.87
CA GLY A 12 -10.49 -0.42 0.63
C GLY A 12 -11.82 0.31 0.84
N THR A 13 -12.17 0.68 2.07
CA THR A 13 -13.39 1.44 2.40
C THR A 13 -13.25 2.95 2.15
N SER A 14 -12.05 3.42 1.84
CA SER A 14 -11.74 4.78 1.44
C SER A 14 -10.62 4.77 0.40
N PRO A 15 -10.57 5.74 -0.53
CA PRO A 15 -9.52 5.79 -1.54
C PRO A 15 -8.16 6.13 -0.91
N ALA A 16 -7.09 5.59 -1.48
CA ALA A 16 -5.73 6.00 -1.20
C ALA A 16 -5.43 7.37 -1.83
N ASP A 17 -4.46 8.11 -1.28
CA ASP A 17 -4.00 9.37 -1.86
C ASP A 17 -3.19 9.13 -3.13
N LEU A 18 -2.43 8.03 -3.16
CA LEU A 18 -1.64 7.59 -4.29
C LEU A 18 -1.64 6.06 -4.36
N LEU A 19 -1.71 5.53 -5.58
CA LEU A 19 -1.62 4.10 -5.85
C LEU A 19 -0.55 3.86 -6.91
N PHE A 20 0.51 3.14 -6.55
CA PHE A 20 1.44 2.57 -7.52
C PHE A 20 0.86 1.26 -8.02
N VAL A 21 0.68 1.13 -9.34
CA VAL A 21 0.12 -0.07 -9.97
C VAL A 21 1.19 -0.86 -10.72
N ASN A 22 1.08 -2.19 -10.72
CA ASN A 22 2.02 -3.10 -11.37
C ASN A 22 3.48 -2.83 -10.99
N ALA A 23 3.73 -2.50 -9.72
CA ALA A 23 5.06 -2.13 -9.24
C ALA A 23 5.91 -3.37 -8.98
N ARG A 24 7.22 -3.24 -9.19
CA ARG A 24 8.22 -4.20 -8.71
C ARG A 24 8.70 -3.75 -7.34
N VAL A 25 8.19 -4.37 -6.29
CA VAL A 25 8.50 -4.08 -4.90
C VAL A 25 9.65 -4.97 -4.45
N ILE A 26 10.76 -4.37 -4.01
CA ILE A 26 11.86 -5.11 -3.41
C ILE A 26 11.47 -5.41 -1.96
N ASN A 27 11.15 -6.66 -1.67
CA ASN A 27 10.92 -7.10 -0.31
C ASN A 27 12.28 -7.32 0.37
N THR A 28 12.70 -6.36 1.19
CA THR A 28 14.00 -6.43 1.88
C THR A 28 14.05 -7.45 3.01
N PHE A 29 12.91 -8.02 3.42
CA PHE A 29 12.85 -9.09 4.40
C PHE A 29 13.13 -10.45 3.77
N SER A 30 12.49 -10.75 2.63
CA SER A 30 12.68 -12.02 1.90
C SER A 30 13.82 -11.98 0.87
N ALA A 31 14.29 -10.79 0.51
CA ALA A 31 15.21 -10.52 -0.59
C ALA A 31 14.65 -10.84 -1.99
N GLU A 32 13.33 -10.90 -2.14
CA GLU A 32 12.65 -11.15 -3.41
C GLU A 32 12.10 -9.86 -4.04
N ILE A 33 11.88 -9.88 -5.36
CA ILE A 33 11.18 -8.82 -6.08
C ILE A 33 9.75 -9.28 -6.34
N GLU A 34 8.79 -8.62 -5.70
CA GLU A 34 7.37 -8.92 -5.81
C GLU A 34 6.69 -8.00 -6.82
N LEU A 35 5.80 -8.55 -7.65
CA LEU A 35 4.88 -7.76 -8.44
C LEU A 35 3.66 -7.47 -7.58
N ALA A 36 3.41 -6.19 -7.26
CA ALA A 36 2.30 -5.79 -6.39
C ALA A 36 1.88 -4.35 -6.64
N ASN A 37 0.68 -3.98 -6.19
CA ASN A 37 0.29 -2.58 -6.05
C ASN A 37 0.65 -2.05 -4.65
N VAL A 38 0.89 -0.74 -4.53
CA VAL A 38 1.22 -0.09 -3.24
C VAL A 38 0.34 1.13 -3.04
N ALA A 39 -0.46 1.10 -1.97
CA ALA A 39 -1.37 2.18 -1.59
C ALA A 39 -0.74 3.09 -0.53
N ILE A 40 -0.78 4.40 -0.76
CA ILE A 40 -0.25 5.44 0.13
C ILE A 40 -1.38 6.23 0.77
N CYS A 41 -1.28 6.44 2.08
CA CYS A 41 -2.16 7.28 2.89
C CYS A 41 -1.30 8.28 3.69
N GLY A 42 -1.26 9.52 3.22
CA GLY A 42 -0.40 10.58 3.72
C GLY A 42 1.07 10.23 3.59
N ASP A 43 1.73 10.05 4.73
CA ASP A 43 3.14 9.72 4.86
C ASP A 43 3.40 8.22 5.05
N ARG A 44 2.36 7.37 4.93
CA ARG A 44 2.44 5.94 5.26
C ARG A 44 1.95 5.06 4.11
N ILE A 45 2.52 3.85 4.04
CA ILE A 45 1.99 2.77 3.20
C ILE A 45 0.77 2.18 3.93
N ALA A 46 -0.38 2.20 3.26
CA ALA A 46 -1.63 1.60 3.75
C ALA A 46 -1.74 0.12 3.39
N GLY A 47 -1.15 -0.29 2.27
CA GLY A 47 -1.17 -1.68 1.82
C GLY A 47 -0.19 -1.96 0.69
N VAL A 48 0.21 -3.23 0.58
CA VAL A 48 1.01 -3.80 -0.50
C VAL A 48 0.32 -5.11 -0.93
N GLY A 49 -0.06 -5.22 -2.20
CA GLY A 49 -0.75 -6.40 -2.73
C GLY A 49 -1.66 -6.09 -3.92
N ASP A 50 -2.42 -7.10 -4.35
CA ASP A 50 -3.28 -7.05 -5.54
C ASP A 50 -4.79 -7.06 -5.22
N TYR A 51 -5.17 -6.91 -3.95
CA TYR A 51 -6.52 -7.12 -3.44
C TYR A 51 -7.23 -5.85 -2.98
#